data_AF-F0EXA7-F1
#
_entry.id   AF-F0EXA7-F1
#
_cell.length_a   1.000
_cell.length_b   1.000
_cell.length_c   1.000
_cell.angle_alpha   90.00
_cell.angle_beta   90.00
_cell.angle_gamma   90.00
#
_symmetry.space_group_name_H-M   'P 1'
#
loop_
_entity.id
_entity.type
_entity.pdbx_description
1 polymer ?
#
loop_
_entity_poly.entity_id
_entity_poly.type
_entity_poly.pdbx_seq_one_letter_code
_entity_poly.pdbx_strand_id
1 'polypeptide(L)'
;MPHRLKLRTSAEIAQILPARAKPIGNKGKLPDLAAPYLDFLTRFHVAEAVAEFIPFTYEQAILHNRRLADEYPDTAQHFWIIGEAGQGDEWFIGKNSGSIFYFDHDLGELSLERLADLHIGFPQFLQLMFLCQDWYAVMESGQTTPQGQEWFATLCRSIHADLPESYPFDYIELK
;
A
#
# COMPACT_ATOMS: atom_id res chain seq x y z
N MET A 1 -7.02 -7.45 -27.26
CA MET A 1 -8.01 -7.70 -26.20
C MET A 1 -7.37 -7.42 -24.85
N PRO A 2 -7.98 -6.62 -23.96
CA PRO A 2 -7.45 -6.27 -22.63
C PRO A 2 -7.50 -7.45 -21.63
N HIS A 3 -7.14 -8.65 -22.07
CA HIS A 3 -7.31 -9.93 -21.35
C HIS A 3 -6.23 -10.25 -20.31
N ARG A 4 -5.56 -9.27 -19.71
CA ARG A 4 -4.52 -9.56 -18.71
C ARG A 4 -4.66 -8.87 -17.38
N LEU A 5 -5.49 -7.83 -17.30
CA LEU A 5 -5.73 -7.18 -16.03
C LEU A 5 -6.64 -8.07 -15.17
N LYS A 6 -6.10 -8.52 -14.04
CA LYS A 6 -6.81 -9.34 -13.06
C LYS A 6 -6.45 -8.88 -11.66
N LEU A 7 -7.40 -9.00 -10.76
CA LEU A 7 -7.10 -8.86 -9.34
C LEU A 7 -6.39 -10.13 -8.88
N ARG A 8 -5.10 -10.02 -8.51
CA ARG A 8 -4.36 -11.14 -7.93
C ARG A 8 -4.90 -11.47 -6.54
N THR A 9 -4.93 -12.74 -6.19
CA THR A 9 -5.20 -13.20 -4.82
C THR A 9 -3.97 -12.99 -3.93
N SER A 10 -4.15 -12.96 -2.61
CA SER A 10 -3.03 -12.91 -1.66
C SER A 10 -2.04 -14.07 -1.83
N ALA A 11 -2.53 -15.25 -2.24
CA ALA A 11 -1.69 -16.41 -2.51
C ALA A 11 -0.82 -16.23 -3.76
N GLU A 12 -1.37 -15.65 -4.84
CA GLU A 12 -0.61 -15.31 -6.05
C GLU A 12 0.44 -14.23 -5.76
N ILE A 13 0.08 -13.20 -4.97
CA ILE A 13 1.02 -12.15 -4.56
C ILE A 13 2.16 -12.74 -3.71
N ALA A 14 1.85 -13.63 -2.76
CA ALA A 14 2.89 -14.26 -1.94
C ALA A 14 3.90 -15.10 -2.76
N GLN A 15 3.52 -15.60 -3.94
CA GLN A 15 4.41 -16.38 -4.82
C GLN A 15 5.38 -15.51 -5.63
N ILE A 16 5.03 -14.25 -5.89
CA ILE A 16 5.86 -13.32 -6.67
C ILE A 16 6.77 -12.46 -5.79
N LEU A 17 6.41 -12.26 -4.52
CA LEU A 17 7.21 -11.45 -3.61
C LEU A 17 8.53 -12.17 -3.22
N PRO A 18 9.66 -11.46 -3.19
CA PRO A 18 10.94 -12.03 -2.77
C PRO A 18 10.89 -12.43 -1.29
N ALA A 19 10.91 -13.73 -1.03
CA ALA A 19 10.91 -14.27 0.33
C ALA A 19 12.30 -14.14 0.99
N ARG A 20 12.31 -13.90 2.31
CA ARG A 20 13.53 -14.00 3.13
C ARG A 20 13.97 -15.46 3.20
N ALA A 21 15.27 -15.69 3.09
CA ALA A 21 15.87 -17.01 3.30
C ALA A 21 15.56 -17.56 4.72
N LYS A 22 15.45 -16.66 5.71
CA LYS A 22 15.00 -16.96 7.07
C LYS A 22 14.01 -15.88 7.51
N PRO A 23 12.75 -16.23 7.80
CA PRO A 23 11.80 -15.29 8.39
C PRO A 23 12.28 -14.74 9.72
N ILE A 24 11.89 -13.51 10.03
CA ILE A 24 12.25 -12.87 11.29
C ILE A 24 11.40 -13.45 12.41
N GLY A 25 12.04 -14.18 13.33
CA GLY A 25 11.35 -14.81 14.47
C GLY A 25 11.13 -13.88 15.67
N ASN A 26 11.97 -12.85 15.85
CA ASN A 26 11.84 -11.95 17.00
C ASN A 26 10.96 -10.73 16.65
N LYS A 27 9.66 -10.86 16.93
CA LYS A 27 8.67 -9.78 16.77
C LYS A 27 8.65 -8.78 17.93
N GLY A 28 9.50 -8.93 18.96
CA GLY A 28 9.39 -8.17 20.22
C GLY A 28 9.61 -6.66 20.14
N LYS A 29 9.98 -6.12 18.97
CA LYS A 29 10.06 -4.67 18.71
C LYS A 29 8.87 -4.11 17.92
N LEU A 30 7.98 -4.98 17.44
CA LEU A 30 6.80 -4.59 16.68
C LEU A 30 5.63 -4.37 17.63
N PRO A 31 4.80 -3.34 17.41
CA PRO A 31 3.54 -3.22 18.14
C PRO A 31 2.57 -4.31 17.70
N ASP A 32 1.47 -4.43 18.44
CA ASP A 32 0.34 -5.25 18.00
C ASP A 32 -0.28 -4.58 16.76
N LEU A 33 -0.11 -5.20 15.59
CA LEU A 33 -0.54 -4.73 14.29
C LEU A 33 -1.31 -5.84 13.59
N ALA A 34 -2.07 -5.47 12.55
CA ALA A 34 -2.78 -6.43 11.72
C ALA A 34 -1.85 -7.56 11.25
N ALA A 35 -2.21 -8.80 11.57
CA ALA A 35 -1.41 -9.99 11.29
C ALA A 35 -0.92 -10.09 9.83
N PRO A 36 -1.72 -9.74 8.79
CA PRO A 36 -1.24 -9.81 7.42
C PRO A 36 -0.04 -8.91 7.12
N TYR A 37 0.03 -7.70 7.71
CA TYR A 37 1.19 -6.82 7.54
C TYR A 37 2.41 -7.37 8.27
N LEU A 38 2.24 -7.86 9.51
CA LEU A 38 3.34 -8.44 10.27
C LEU A 38 3.94 -9.67 9.58
N ASP A 39 3.09 -10.52 9.00
CA ASP A 39 3.54 -11.67 8.24
C ASP A 39 4.26 -11.24 6.96
N PHE A 40 3.79 -10.19 6.28
CA PHE A 40 4.50 -9.63 5.13
C PHE A 40 5.89 -9.14 5.53
N LEU A 41 5.95 -8.29 6.55
CA LEU A 41 7.18 -7.62 7.01
C LEU A 41 8.25 -8.62 7.45
N THR A 42 7.85 -9.74 8.06
CA THR A 42 8.76 -10.74 8.62
C THR A 42 9.15 -11.83 7.62
N ARG A 43 8.36 -12.06 6.56
CA ARG A 43 8.59 -13.14 5.59
C ARG A 43 9.18 -12.66 4.28
N PHE A 44 8.90 -11.43 3.84
CA PHE A 44 9.39 -10.90 2.58
C PHE A 44 10.50 -9.87 2.78
N HIS A 45 11.34 -9.74 1.76
CA HIS A 45 12.37 -8.71 1.67
C HIS A 45 12.17 -7.96 0.36
N VAL A 46 11.11 -7.15 0.34
CA VAL A 46 10.76 -6.32 -0.82
C VAL A 46 11.48 -4.99 -0.62
N ALA A 47 12.37 -4.65 -1.54
CA ALA A 47 13.10 -3.38 -1.54
C ALA A 47 12.82 -2.56 -2.82
N GLU A 48 12.04 -3.13 -3.73
CA GLU A 48 11.64 -2.50 -4.98
C GLU A 48 10.19 -2.01 -4.87
N ALA A 49 9.90 -0.90 -5.55
CA ALA A 49 8.56 -0.34 -5.60
C ALA A 49 7.59 -1.27 -6.35
N VAL A 50 6.35 -1.33 -5.89
CA VAL A 50 5.22 -1.93 -6.60
C VAL A 50 4.20 -0.82 -6.80
N ALA A 51 4.16 -0.26 -8.02
CA ALA A 51 3.45 0.99 -8.30
C ALA A 51 3.86 2.08 -7.28
N GLU A 52 2.91 2.78 -6.66
CA GLU A 52 3.13 3.84 -5.68
C GLU A 52 3.42 3.34 -4.27
N PHE A 53 3.89 2.10 -4.12
CA PHE A 53 4.28 1.56 -2.82
C PHE A 53 5.73 1.11 -2.83
N ILE A 54 6.55 1.83 -2.07
CA ILE A 54 7.92 1.48 -1.72
C ILE A 54 7.88 0.86 -0.32
N PRO A 55 7.77 -0.48 -0.21
CA PRO A 55 7.66 -1.15 1.08
C PRO A 55 8.92 -0.97 1.92
N PHE A 56 8.74 -0.75 3.21
CA PHE A 56 9.85 -0.85 4.13
C PHE A 56 10.26 -2.30 4.37
N THR A 57 11.57 -2.54 4.36
CA THR A 57 12.14 -3.69 5.04
C THR A 57 11.83 -3.64 6.54
N TYR A 58 11.96 -4.77 7.23
CA TYR A 58 11.77 -4.84 8.67
C TYR A 58 12.62 -3.80 9.42
N GLU A 59 13.89 -3.67 9.02
CA GLU A 59 14.85 -2.77 9.61
C GLU A 59 14.45 -1.30 9.40
N GLN A 60 14.01 -0.94 8.18
CA GLN A 60 13.48 0.39 7.86
C GLN A 60 12.19 0.67 8.65
N ALA A 61 11.26 -0.27 8.71
CA ALA A 61 10.01 -0.09 9.43
C ALA A 61 10.25 0.25 10.91
N ILE A 62 11.20 -0.43 11.57
CA ILE A 62 11.58 -0.11 12.96
C ILE A 62 12.20 1.29 13.08
N LEU A 63 13.06 1.69 12.14
CA LEU A 63 13.74 2.98 12.17
C LEU A 63 12.75 4.14 11.95
N HIS A 64 11.96 4.08 10.88
CA HIS A 64 10.99 5.13 10.53
C HIS A 64 9.91 5.27 11.60
N ASN A 65 9.42 4.17 12.17
CA ASN A 65 8.41 4.27 13.22
C ASN A 65 8.95 4.70 14.59
N ARG A 66 10.26 4.52 14.84
CA ARG A 66 10.90 5.18 15.99
C ARG A 66 10.92 6.69 15.79
N ARG A 67 11.31 7.14 14.60
CA ARG A 67 11.32 8.56 14.24
C ARG A 67 9.91 9.16 14.32
N LEU A 68 8.89 8.47 13.82
CA LEU A 68 7.48 8.88 13.98
C LEU A 68 7.12 9.06 15.46
N ALA A 69 7.51 8.14 16.33
CA ALA A 69 7.23 8.24 17.76
C ALA A 69 7.95 9.41 18.45
N ASP A 70 9.15 9.76 17.98
CA ASP A 70 9.93 10.87 18.51
C ASP A 70 9.41 12.24 18.01
N GLU A 71 9.03 12.34 16.73
CA GLU A 71 8.63 13.61 16.08
C GLU A 71 7.11 13.87 16.17
N TYR A 72 6.28 12.82 16.08
CA TYR A 72 4.82 12.89 16.05
C TYR A 72 4.19 11.86 17.00
N PRO A 73 4.39 11.99 18.32
CA PRO A 73 3.97 10.99 19.31
C PRO A 73 2.47 10.69 19.28
N ASP A 74 1.62 11.68 19.01
CA ASP A 74 0.17 11.48 18.92
C ASP A 74 -0.20 10.64 17.69
N THR A 75 0.39 10.93 16.52
CA THR A 75 0.21 10.11 15.32
C THR A 75 0.73 8.69 15.53
N ALA A 76 1.91 8.56 16.16
CA ALA A 76 2.52 7.27 16.45
C ALA A 76 1.70 6.39 17.39
N GLN A 77 0.82 6.94 18.23
CA GLN A 77 -0.07 6.13 19.05
C GLN A 77 -1.12 5.38 18.23
N HIS A 78 -1.55 5.96 17.11
CA HIS A 78 -2.65 5.44 16.30
C HIS A 78 -2.20 4.74 15.02
N PHE A 79 -1.03 5.09 14.51
CA PHE A 79 -0.58 4.68 13.18
C PHE A 79 0.82 4.09 13.19
N TRP A 80 1.11 3.35 12.12
CA TRP A 80 2.42 2.76 11.84
C TRP A 80 2.75 2.92 10.36
N ILE A 81 3.91 3.48 10.02
CA ILE A 81 4.35 3.66 8.64
C ILE A 81 4.75 2.30 8.07
N ILE A 82 4.21 1.97 6.90
CA ILE A 82 4.45 0.69 6.22
C ILE A 82 5.35 0.83 4.99
N GLY A 83 5.51 2.04 4.47
CA GLY A 83 6.34 2.36 3.32
C GLY A 83 6.08 3.78 2.82
N GLU A 84 6.70 4.12 1.70
CA GLU A 84 6.62 5.44 1.06
C GLU A 84 5.89 5.33 -0.29
N ALA A 85 5.29 6.43 -0.74
CA ALA A 85 4.82 6.61 -2.12
C ALA A 85 5.82 7.40 -2.98
N GLY A 86 6.93 7.85 -2.39
CA GLY A 86 7.93 8.70 -3.05
C GLY A 86 7.71 10.18 -2.74
N GLN A 87 8.73 10.99 -3.00
CA GLN A 87 8.74 12.46 -2.82
C GLN A 87 8.40 12.99 -1.41
N GLY A 88 8.21 12.13 -0.41
CA GLY A 88 7.85 12.52 0.94
C GLY A 88 6.50 11.95 1.38
N ASP A 89 5.73 11.37 0.47
CA ASP A 89 4.45 10.73 0.77
C ASP A 89 4.65 9.38 1.44
N GLU A 90 3.76 9.08 2.38
CA GLU A 90 3.88 7.92 3.26
C GLU A 90 2.57 7.13 3.35
N TRP A 91 2.72 5.81 3.45
CA TRP A 91 1.62 4.89 3.71
C TRP A 91 1.64 4.44 5.16
N PHE A 92 0.47 4.45 5.78
CA PHE A 92 0.28 4.05 7.18
C PHE A 92 -0.71 2.89 7.28
N ILE A 93 -0.56 2.11 8.34
CA ILE A 93 -1.59 1.19 8.82
C ILE A 93 -2.12 1.70 10.17
N GLY A 94 -3.43 1.80 10.31
CA GLY A 94 -4.08 2.11 11.57
C GLY A 94 -3.92 0.94 12.54
N LYS A 95 -3.34 1.17 13.72
CA LYS A 95 -3.10 0.13 14.73
C LYS A 95 -4.39 -0.52 15.23
N ASN A 96 -5.44 0.29 15.38
CA ASN A 96 -6.74 -0.15 15.87
C ASN A 96 -7.67 -0.67 14.76
N SER A 97 -7.68 0.01 13.60
CA SER A 97 -8.59 -0.34 12.50
C SER A 97 -8.04 -1.41 11.57
N GLY A 98 -6.71 -1.51 11.44
CA GLY A 98 -6.03 -2.31 10.43
C GLY A 98 -6.17 -1.75 9.00
N SER A 99 -6.80 -0.58 8.84
CA SER A 99 -6.99 0.08 7.54
C SER A 99 -5.71 0.78 7.08
N ILE A 100 -5.57 0.94 5.77
CA ILE A 100 -4.46 1.67 5.14
C ILE A 100 -4.84 3.13 4.95
N PHE A 101 -3.89 4.00 5.30
CA PHE A 101 -4.00 5.44 5.19
C PHE A 101 -2.88 6.00 4.33
N TYR A 102 -3.17 7.07 3.61
CA TYR A 102 -2.22 7.82 2.82
C TYR A 102 -1.97 9.20 3.44
N PHE A 103 -0.72 9.65 3.38
CA PHE A 103 -0.30 11.00 3.71
C PHE A 103 0.34 11.66 2.48
N ASP A 104 -0.25 12.77 2.07
CA ASP A 104 0.27 13.67 1.04
C ASP A 104 1.11 14.77 1.71
N HIS A 105 2.41 14.76 1.45
CA HIS A 105 3.34 15.70 2.07
C HIS A 105 3.14 17.15 1.60
N ASP A 106 2.52 17.36 0.43
CA ASP A 106 2.24 18.70 -0.10
C ASP A 106 1.10 19.39 0.68
N LEU A 107 0.29 18.64 1.43
CA LEU A 107 -0.78 19.18 2.28
C LEU A 107 -0.28 19.74 3.63
N GLY A 108 1.03 19.65 3.88
CA GLY A 108 1.72 20.22 5.05
C GLY A 108 2.17 19.16 6.05
N GLU A 109 2.49 19.59 7.28
CA GLU A 109 2.99 18.70 8.34
C GLU A 109 2.03 17.55 8.69
N LEU A 110 2.61 16.41 9.09
CA LEU A 110 1.86 15.21 9.46
C LEU A 110 0.96 15.44 10.68
N SER A 111 -0.32 15.12 10.55
CA SER A 111 -1.30 15.12 11.63
C SER A 111 -2.40 14.08 11.38
N LEU A 112 -3.18 13.76 12.41
CA LEU A 112 -4.23 12.72 12.34
C LEU A 112 -5.28 13.04 11.27
N GLU A 113 -5.66 14.31 11.14
CA GLU A 113 -6.67 14.78 10.18
C GLU A 113 -6.19 14.83 8.73
N ARG A 114 -4.87 14.68 8.50
CA ARG A 114 -4.25 14.67 7.17
C ARG A 114 -3.99 13.27 6.63
N LEU A 115 -4.38 12.24 7.37
CA LEU A 115 -4.31 10.85 6.94
C LEU A 115 -5.64 10.45 6.28
N ALA A 116 -5.60 10.23 4.96
CA ALA A 116 -6.76 9.79 4.20
C ALA A 116 -6.93 8.26 4.33
N ASP A 117 -8.06 7.80 4.86
CA ASP A 117 -8.38 6.37 4.99
C ASP A 117 -8.85 5.81 3.64
N LEU A 118 -8.20 4.74 3.16
CA LEU A 118 -8.64 4.03 1.96
C LEU A 118 -9.76 3.02 2.26
N HIS A 119 -10.09 2.80 3.54
CA HIS A 119 -11.08 1.84 4.03
C HIS A 119 -10.82 0.39 3.59
N ILE A 120 -9.53 0.04 3.44
CA ILE A 120 -9.07 -1.30 3.07
C ILE A 120 -7.94 -1.77 3.96
N GLY A 121 -7.87 -3.08 4.20
CA GLY A 121 -6.78 -3.70 4.93
C GLY A 121 -5.54 -3.94 4.05
N PHE A 122 -4.43 -4.30 4.70
CA PHE A 122 -3.15 -4.52 4.03
C PHE A 122 -3.18 -5.54 2.86
N PRO A 123 -3.90 -6.69 2.92
CA PRO A 123 -3.99 -7.59 1.77
C PRO A 123 -4.62 -6.93 0.55
N GLN A 124 -5.73 -6.22 0.74
CA GLN A 124 -6.44 -5.50 -0.31
C GLN A 124 -5.57 -4.39 -0.91
N PHE A 125 -4.83 -3.68 -0.06
CA PHE A 125 -3.85 -2.69 -0.50
C PHE A 125 -2.78 -3.29 -1.41
N LEU A 126 -2.20 -4.45 -1.05
CA LEU A 126 -1.25 -5.13 -1.95
C LEU A 126 -1.91 -5.54 -3.27
N GLN A 127 -3.16 -6.01 -3.25
CA GLN A 127 -3.89 -6.33 -4.48
C GLN A 127 -4.06 -5.10 -5.37
N LEU A 128 -4.37 -3.94 -4.77
CA LEU A 128 -4.45 -2.65 -5.47
C LEU A 128 -3.09 -2.25 -6.08
N MET A 129 -1.99 -2.31 -5.31
CA MET A 129 -0.66 -1.95 -5.83
C MET A 129 -0.24 -2.78 -7.04
N PHE A 130 -0.47 -4.09 -7.00
CA PHE A 130 -0.18 -4.97 -8.14
C PHE A 130 -1.14 -4.76 -9.32
N LEU A 131 -2.40 -4.38 -9.05
CA LEU A 131 -3.35 -4.01 -10.10
C LEU A 131 -2.92 -2.71 -10.80
N CYS A 132 -2.53 -1.69 -10.03
CA CYS A 132 -1.98 -0.43 -10.52
C CYS A 132 -0.70 -0.65 -11.34
N GLN A 133 0.20 -1.51 -10.88
CA GLN A 133 1.42 -1.85 -11.63
C GLN A 133 1.12 -2.46 -13.00
N ASP A 134 0.17 -3.40 -13.06
CA ASP A 134 -0.25 -3.97 -14.35
C ASP A 134 -0.91 -2.93 -15.24
N TRP A 135 -1.72 -2.05 -14.66
CA TRP A 135 -2.40 -0.99 -15.41
C TRP A 135 -1.40 0.04 -15.96
N TYR A 136 -0.38 0.43 -15.18
CA TYR A 136 0.73 1.26 -15.67
C TYR A 136 1.41 0.65 -16.89
N ALA A 137 1.70 -0.66 -16.87
CA ALA A 137 2.31 -1.32 -18.02
C ALA A 137 1.41 -1.26 -19.28
N VAL A 138 0.08 -1.33 -19.11
CA VAL A 138 -0.87 -1.14 -20.21
C VAL A 138 -0.80 0.29 -20.76
N MET A 139 -0.78 1.30 -19.87
CA MET A 139 -0.69 2.71 -20.26
C MET A 139 0.61 3.02 -21.01
N GLU A 140 1.75 2.61 -20.47
CA GLU A 140 3.07 2.79 -21.08
C GLU A 140 3.20 2.12 -22.45
N SER A 141 2.53 0.98 -22.65
CA SER A 141 2.52 0.28 -23.93
C SER A 141 1.62 0.92 -25.00
N GLY A 142 0.87 1.97 -24.65
CA GLY A 142 -0.11 2.62 -25.54
C GLY A 142 -1.33 1.73 -25.87
N GLN A 143 -1.61 0.72 -25.04
CA GLN A 143 -2.70 -0.25 -25.25
C GLN A 143 -3.97 0.09 -24.46
N THR A 144 -4.01 1.27 -23.85
CA THR A 144 -5.19 1.78 -23.15
C THR A 144 -6.40 1.82 -24.08
N THR A 145 -7.53 1.32 -23.58
CA THR A 145 -8.84 1.40 -24.25
C THR A 145 -9.89 1.80 -23.23
N PRO A 146 -11.01 2.44 -23.64
CA PRO A 146 -12.10 2.75 -22.72
C PRO A 146 -12.65 1.52 -21.97
N GLN A 147 -12.72 0.37 -22.66
CA GLN A 147 -13.12 -0.90 -22.04
C GLN A 147 -12.12 -1.38 -20.99
N GLY A 148 -10.81 -1.17 -21.22
CA GLY A 148 -9.76 -1.48 -20.26
C GLY A 148 -9.80 -0.59 -19.03
N GLN A 149 -10.05 0.72 -19.21
CA GLN A 149 -10.24 1.69 -18.12
C GLN A 149 -11.44 1.30 -17.25
N GLU A 150 -12.60 1.02 -17.84
CA GLU A 150 -13.79 0.59 -17.08
C GLU A 150 -13.56 -0.75 -16.38
N TRP A 151 -12.81 -1.65 -16.99
CA TRP A 151 -12.46 -2.91 -16.34
C TRP A 151 -11.51 -2.72 -15.15
N PHE A 152 -10.50 -1.85 -15.27
CA PHE A 152 -9.66 -1.45 -14.13
C PHE A 152 -10.50 -0.85 -13.00
N ALA A 153 -11.38 0.11 -13.31
CA ALA A 153 -12.29 0.70 -12.33
C ALA A 153 -13.18 -0.35 -11.66
N THR A 154 -13.72 -1.30 -12.43
CA THR A 154 -14.52 -2.42 -11.91
C THR A 154 -13.72 -3.29 -10.94
N LEU A 155 -12.45 -3.57 -11.23
CA LEU A 155 -11.58 -4.32 -10.33
C LEU A 155 -11.28 -3.53 -9.05
N CYS A 156 -11.03 -2.23 -9.13
CA CYS A 156 -10.89 -1.36 -7.95
C CYS A 156 -12.16 -1.40 -7.08
N ARG A 157 -13.35 -1.25 -7.67
CA ARG A 157 -14.65 -1.33 -6.96
C ARG A 157 -14.88 -2.68 -6.28
N SER A 158 -14.31 -3.75 -6.83
CA SER A 158 -14.38 -5.09 -6.22
C SER A 158 -13.51 -5.23 -4.96
N ILE A 159 -12.49 -4.39 -4.79
CA ILE A 159 -11.69 -4.30 -3.56
C ILE A 159 -12.46 -3.51 -2.50
N HIS A 160 -12.96 -2.32 -2.88
CA HIS A 160 -13.84 -1.46 -2.09
C HIS A 160 -14.56 -0.48 -3.01
N ALA A 161 -15.85 -0.22 -2.76
CA ALA A 161 -16.73 0.49 -3.69
C ALA A 161 -16.22 1.89 -4.07
N ASP A 162 -15.69 2.63 -3.08
CA ASP A 162 -15.27 4.03 -3.25
C ASP A 162 -13.80 4.19 -3.69
N LEU A 163 -13.07 3.10 -3.93
CA LEU A 163 -11.64 3.17 -4.28
C LEU A 163 -11.32 3.95 -5.57
N PRO A 164 -12.10 3.85 -6.66
CA PRO A 164 -11.81 4.65 -7.86
C PRO A 164 -11.79 6.16 -7.56
N GLU A 165 -12.56 6.60 -6.57
CA GLU A 165 -12.70 8.01 -6.18
C GLU A 165 -11.80 8.41 -5.01
N SER A 166 -11.48 7.48 -4.10
CA SER A 166 -10.68 7.76 -2.90
C SER A 166 -9.18 7.48 -3.05
N TYR A 167 -8.77 6.80 -4.13
CA TYR A 167 -7.36 6.51 -4.38
C TYR A 167 -6.60 7.80 -4.76
N PRO A 168 -5.48 8.14 -4.09
CA PRO A 168 -4.85 9.45 -4.21
C PRO A 168 -4.14 9.74 -5.54
N PHE A 169 -4.11 8.78 -6.47
CA PHE A 169 -3.39 8.90 -7.72
C PHE A 169 -4.35 8.79 -8.92
N ASP A 170 -4.14 9.66 -9.90
CA ASP A 170 -4.96 9.72 -11.11
C ASP A 170 -4.57 8.62 -12.11
N TYR A 171 -5.16 7.43 -11.97
CA TYR A 171 -5.05 6.34 -12.95
C TYR A 171 -6.24 6.29 -13.92
N ILE A 172 -7.28 7.02 -13.58
CA ILE A 172 -8.57 7.05 -14.26
C ILE A 172 -8.79 8.50 -14.65
N GLU A 173 -8.31 8.90 -15.83
CA GLU A 173 -8.81 10.11 -16.50
C GLU A 173 -10.24 9.83 -17.00
N LEU A 174 -11.20 9.75 -16.08
CA LEU A 174 -12.62 9.85 -16.39
C LEU A 174 -13.07 11.25 -15.98
N LYS A 175 -12.67 12.25 -16.77
CA LYS A 175 -13.34 13.55 -16.82
C LYS A 175 -13.82 13.81 -18.25
#